data_AF-A0A5S6Q7W8-F1
#
_entry.id   AF-A0A5S6Q7W8-F1
#
_cell.length_a   1.000
_cell.length_b   1.000
_cell.length_c   1.000
_cell.angle_alpha   90.00
_cell.angle_beta   90.00
_cell.angle_gamma   90.00
#
_symmetry.space_group_name_H-M   'P 1'
#
loop_
_entity.id
_entity.type
_entity.pdbx_description
1 polymer ?
#
loop_
_entity_poly.entity_id
_entity_poly.type
_entity_poly.pdbx_seq_one_letter_code
_entity_poly.pdbx_strand_id
1 'polypeptide(L)'
;MCWWPDCLLKLTVACQQVIEFARCLPGFKDFQKEDRTLLLKGGVFQMALIRMSSFDGKGYAFYVQEYVADSMFCSDTAAERKLAAGISILLRELASMSLTQTEVGLYAAVALMCPNRDGLVDHSKIRRWRDLFWNSLMDEIRNTHPNYRFLPERLATCMNRLNCLAAQHISVASQFQLLAPLIVPPLYKELFVVNKEE
;
A
#
# COMPACT_ATOMS: atom_id res chain seq x y z
N MET A 1 17.85 17.93 8.17
CA MET A 1 16.64 17.77 9.01
C MET A 1 16.07 16.40 8.67
N CYS A 2 15.88 15.51 9.64
CA CYS A 2 15.44 14.14 9.37
C CYS A 2 14.01 14.19 8.82
N TRP A 3 13.80 13.80 7.56
CA TRP A 3 12.53 13.88 6.82
C TRP A 3 11.51 12.82 7.27
N TRP A 4 12.00 11.81 7.99
CA TRP A 4 11.22 10.66 8.41
C TRP A 4 9.97 11.00 9.24
N PRO A 5 9.99 11.93 10.23
CA PRO A 5 8.82 12.22 11.05
C PRO A 5 7.62 12.73 10.25
N ASP A 6 7.84 13.62 9.27
CA ASP A 6 6.79 14.16 8.42
C ASP A 6 6.22 13.09 7.48
N CYS A 7 7.10 12.28 6.87
CA CYS A 7 6.69 11.15 6.04
C CYS A 7 5.91 10.10 6.85
N LEU A 8 6.32 9.85 8.09
CA LEU A 8 5.71 8.89 8.99
C LEU A 8 4.30 9.33 9.41
N LEU A 9 4.11 10.61 9.75
CA LEU A 9 2.80 11.16 10.06
C LEU A 9 1.85 11.05 8.86
N LYS A 10 2.32 11.44 7.66
CA LYS A 10 1.52 11.37 6.43
C LYS A 10 1.15 9.95 6.05
N LEU A 11 2.10 9.02 6.14
CA LEU A 11 1.86 7.61 5.91
C LEU A 11 0.85 7.05 6.93
N THR A 12 0.93 7.48 8.19
CA THR A 12 -0.05 7.10 9.23
C THR A 12 -1.46 7.58 8.89
N VAL A 13 -1.61 8.82 8.42
CA VAL A 13 -2.91 9.35 7.96
C VAL A 13 -3.44 8.57 6.76
N ALA A 14 -2.59 8.29 5.77
CA ALA A 14 -2.97 7.47 4.62
C ALA A 14 -3.40 6.05 5.04
N CYS A 15 -2.69 5.44 6.00
CA CYS A 15 -3.04 4.14 6.58
C CYS A 15 -4.43 4.17 7.22
N GLN A 16 -4.74 5.19 8.03
CA GLN A 16 -6.06 5.32 8.65
C GLN A 16 -7.18 5.36 7.59
N GLN A 17 -7.00 6.16 6.54
CA GLN A 17 -8.00 6.28 5.46
C GLN A 17 -8.25 4.94 4.76
N VAL A 18 -7.19 4.19 4.45
CA VAL A 18 -7.35 2.90 3.76
C VAL A 18 -7.85 1.79 4.70
N ILE A 19 -7.65 1.91 6.02
CA ILE A 19 -8.28 1.03 7.02
C ILE A 19 -9.79 1.25 7.06
N GLU A 20 -10.27 2.50 7.04
CA GLU A 20 -11.71 2.76 6.96
C GLU A 20 -12.29 2.23 5.64
N PHE A 21 -11.58 2.40 4.53
CA PHE A 21 -11.96 1.79 3.25
C PHE A 21 -12.06 0.26 3.36
N ALA A 22 -11.07 -0.41 3.98
CA ALA A 22 -11.09 -1.86 4.16
C ALA A 22 -12.34 -2.33 4.94
N ARG A 23 -12.77 -1.58 5.96
CA ARG A 23 -13.98 -1.90 6.74
C ARG A 23 -15.27 -1.80 5.93
N CYS A 24 -15.26 -1.08 4.82
CA CYS A 24 -16.38 -0.94 3.90
C CYS A 24 -16.39 -2.02 2.81
N LEU A 25 -15.34 -2.84 2.69
CA LEU A 25 -15.28 -3.88 1.67
C LEU A 25 -16.30 -5.01 1.93
N PRO A 26 -17.03 -5.46 0.90
CA PRO A 26 -17.88 -6.64 1.00
C PRO A 26 -17.08 -7.84 1.53
N GLY A 27 -17.68 -8.60 2.45
CA GLY A 27 -17.07 -9.79 3.05
C GLY A 27 -16.00 -9.53 4.09
N PHE A 28 -15.42 -8.32 4.18
CA PHE A 28 -14.32 -8.06 5.11
C PHE A 28 -14.76 -8.19 6.58
N LYS A 29 -15.99 -7.80 6.90
CA LYS A 29 -16.55 -7.94 8.25
C LYS A 29 -16.80 -9.39 8.65
N ASP A 30 -16.90 -10.30 7.68
CA ASP A 30 -17.24 -11.71 7.89
C ASP A 30 -16.01 -12.56 8.23
N PHE A 31 -14.81 -11.99 8.17
CA PHE A 31 -13.59 -12.64 8.68
C PHE A 31 -13.49 -12.45 10.20
N GLN A 32 -12.87 -13.43 10.87
CA GLN A 32 -12.54 -13.30 12.28
C GLN A 32 -11.58 -12.14 12.53
N LYS A 33 -11.52 -11.66 13.76
CA LYS A 33 -10.77 -10.44 14.11
C LYS A 33 -9.28 -10.60 13.79
N GLU A 34 -8.72 -11.77 14.03
CA GLU A 34 -7.32 -12.13 13.86
C GLU A 34 -6.93 -12.06 12.38
N ASP A 35 -7.72 -12.70 11.49
CA ASP A 35 -7.52 -12.63 10.04
C ASP A 35 -7.63 -11.19 9.53
N ARG A 36 -8.59 -10.40 10.02
CA ARG A 36 -8.72 -8.97 9.63
C ARG A 36 -7.48 -8.17 10.04
N THR A 37 -6.96 -8.39 11.25
CA THR A 37 -5.75 -7.74 11.72
C THR A 37 -4.55 -8.12 10.85
N LEU A 38 -4.36 -9.41 10.57
CA LEU A 38 -3.29 -9.89 9.69
C LEU A 38 -3.40 -9.32 8.27
N LEU A 39 -4.62 -9.23 7.73
CA LEU A 39 -4.93 -8.61 6.44
C LEU A 39 -4.66 -7.10 6.42
N LEU A 40 -4.89 -6.38 7.52
CA LEU A 40 -4.53 -4.96 7.57
C LEU A 40 -3.02 -4.77 7.68
N LYS A 41 -2.35 -5.45 8.62
CA LYS A 41 -0.90 -5.29 8.88
C LYS A 41 -0.04 -5.49 7.63
N GLY A 42 -0.31 -6.54 6.85
CA GLY A 42 0.45 -6.80 5.62
C GLY A 42 -0.02 -6.06 4.36
N GLY A 43 -1.16 -5.34 4.39
CA GLY A 43 -1.80 -4.80 3.17
C GLY A 43 -1.91 -3.28 3.14
N VAL A 44 -1.99 -2.66 4.31
CA VAL A 44 -2.27 -1.22 4.47
C VAL A 44 -1.26 -0.34 3.74
N PHE A 45 0.03 -0.72 3.73
CA PHE A 45 1.07 0.02 3.02
C PHE A 45 0.84 0.04 1.51
N GLN A 46 0.48 -1.11 0.94
CA GLN A 46 0.25 -1.26 -0.49
C GLN A 46 -1.01 -0.49 -0.93
N MET A 47 -2.07 -0.58 -0.13
CA MET A 47 -3.29 0.21 -0.33
C MET A 47 -3.00 1.71 -0.28
N ALA A 48 -2.18 2.16 0.67
CA ALA A 48 -1.78 3.56 0.76
C ALA A 48 -1.03 4.01 -0.51
N LEU A 49 -0.08 3.21 -1.02
CA LEU A 49 0.62 3.50 -2.27
C LEU A 49 -0.33 3.59 -3.47
N ILE A 50 -1.24 2.62 -3.62
CA ILE A 50 -2.27 2.62 -4.69
C ILE A 50 -3.17 3.85 -4.58
N ARG A 51 -3.56 4.23 -3.36
CA ARG A 51 -4.41 5.40 -3.14
C ARG A 51 -3.66 6.70 -3.50
N MET A 52 -2.39 6.80 -3.13
CA MET A 52 -1.56 7.97 -3.42
C MET A 52 -1.35 8.20 -4.92
N SER A 53 -1.33 7.16 -5.75
CA SER A 53 -1.21 7.32 -7.21
C SER A 53 -2.45 7.88 -7.91
N SER A 54 -3.61 7.92 -7.23
CA SER A 54 -4.89 8.37 -7.81
C SER A 54 -5.21 9.85 -7.55
N PHE A 55 -4.46 10.52 -6.67
CA PHE A 55 -4.72 11.91 -6.30
C PHE A 55 -4.01 12.89 -7.23
N ASP A 56 -4.55 13.07 -8.43
CA ASP A 56 -4.17 14.18 -9.29
C ASP A 56 -5.31 15.21 -9.40
N GLY A 57 -5.00 16.47 -9.04
CA GLY A 57 -5.91 17.61 -9.10
C GLY A 57 -6.00 18.49 -7.84
N LYS A 58 -5.58 18.02 -6.65
CA LYS A 58 -5.62 18.82 -5.39
C LYS A 58 -4.36 18.73 -4.51
N GLY A 59 -3.23 18.32 -5.08
CA GLY A 59 -1.92 18.54 -4.44
C GLY A 59 -1.19 17.32 -3.88
N TYR A 60 -1.60 16.07 -4.13
CA TYR A 60 -0.76 14.91 -3.77
C TYR A 60 0.14 14.42 -4.92
N ALA A 61 -0.29 14.50 -6.18
CA ALA A 61 0.60 14.37 -7.33
C ALA A 61 1.66 15.49 -7.37
N PHE A 62 1.32 16.70 -6.90
CA PHE A 62 2.27 17.79 -6.66
C PHE A 62 3.24 17.44 -5.51
N TYR A 63 2.79 16.71 -4.48
CA TYR A 63 3.65 16.14 -3.43
C TYR A 63 4.62 15.10 -3.98
N VAL A 64 4.22 14.23 -4.93
CA VAL A 64 5.14 13.30 -5.59
C VAL A 64 6.15 14.06 -6.44
N GLN A 65 5.79 15.17 -7.10
CA GLN A 65 6.74 15.97 -7.87
C GLN A 65 7.67 16.86 -7.02
N GLU A 66 7.19 17.46 -5.93
CA GLU A 66 8.02 18.27 -5.00
C GLU A 66 8.82 17.41 -4.01
N TYR A 67 8.35 16.22 -3.59
CA TYR A 67 9.12 15.32 -2.71
C TYR A 67 10.05 14.35 -3.46
N VAL A 68 9.84 14.11 -4.75
CA VAL A 68 10.81 13.38 -5.58
C VAL A 68 11.82 14.33 -6.22
N ALA A 69 11.60 15.65 -6.14
CA ALA A 69 12.67 16.60 -6.38
C ALA A 69 13.85 16.25 -5.47
N ASP A 70 15.04 16.14 -6.05
CA ASP A 70 16.29 15.61 -5.50
C ASP A 70 16.64 15.97 -4.03
N SER A 71 16.03 17.01 -3.45
CA SER A 71 16.30 17.56 -2.13
C SER A 71 15.73 16.76 -0.94
N MET A 72 14.85 15.78 -1.16
CA MET A 72 14.30 14.90 -0.10
C MET A 72 15.08 13.60 0.10
N PHE A 73 15.99 13.24 -0.81
CA PHE A 73 16.84 12.04 -0.71
C PHE A 73 18.07 12.24 0.20
N CYS A 74 18.03 13.18 1.13
CA CYS A 74 18.92 13.21 2.30
C CYS A 74 18.51 12.12 3.30
N SER A 75 18.55 10.88 2.84
CA SER A 75 18.41 9.70 3.68
C SER A 75 19.83 9.23 4.05
N ASP A 76 20.04 8.92 5.33
CA ASP A 76 21.37 8.58 5.85
C ASP A 76 21.80 7.18 5.38
N THR A 77 20.85 6.31 5.01
CA THR A 77 21.14 4.92 4.61
C THR A 77 20.82 4.61 3.14
N ALA A 78 21.58 3.70 2.54
CA ALA A 78 21.31 3.23 1.17
C ALA A 78 19.94 2.51 1.04
N ALA A 79 19.45 1.90 2.13
CA ALA A 79 18.17 1.19 2.16
C ALA A 79 16.97 2.14 2.03
N GLU A 80 17.01 3.25 2.76
CA GLU A 80 16.00 4.33 2.66
C GLU A 80 15.96 4.94 1.25
N ARG A 81 17.12 5.28 0.66
CA ARG A 81 17.18 5.82 -0.71
C ARG A 81 16.57 4.84 -1.73
N LYS A 82 16.88 3.55 -1.60
CA LYS A 82 16.35 2.50 -2.47
C LYS A 82 14.82 2.39 -2.34
N LEU A 83 14.30 2.42 -1.12
CA LEU A 83 12.86 2.37 -0.85
C LEU A 83 12.15 3.58 -1.48
N ALA A 84 12.64 4.80 -1.20
CA ALA A 84 12.05 6.04 -1.70
C ALA A 84 12.06 6.10 -3.24
N ALA A 85 13.17 5.72 -3.87
CA ALA A 85 13.26 5.63 -5.33
C ALA A 85 12.28 4.60 -5.90
N GLY A 86 12.17 3.43 -5.28
CA GLY A 86 11.25 2.38 -5.69
C GLY A 86 9.79 2.79 -5.60
N ILE A 87 9.40 3.49 -4.51
CA ILE A 87 8.07 4.09 -4.34
C ILE A 87 7.79 5.11 -5.44
N SER A 88 8.71 6.05 -5.68
CA SER A 88 8.56 7.08 -6.70
C SER A 88 8.34 6.50 -8.10
N ILE A 89 9.13 5.49 -8.50
CA ILE A 89 8.96 4.83 -9.79
C ILE A 89 7.59 4.12 -9.86
N LEU A 90 7.17 3.44 -8.78
CA LEU A 90 5.87 2.76 -8.76
C LEU A 90 4.71 3.75 -8.87
N LEU A 91 4.75 4.86 -8.11
CA LEU A 91 3.69 5.87 -8.13
C LEU A 91 3.53 6.50 -9.51
N ARG A 92 4.65 6.84 -10.18
CA ARG A 92 4.63 7.33 -11.57
C ARG A 92 4.05 6.30 -12.52
N GLU A 93 4.40 5.03 -12.35
CA GLU A 93 3.84 3.96 -13.18
C GLU A 93 2.33 3.82 -12.98
N LEU A 94 1.84 3.77 -11.74
CA LEU A 94 0.41 3.68 -11.44
C LEU A 94 -0.36 4.91 -11.92
N ALA A 95 0.19 6.12 -11.76
CA ALA A 95 -0.42 7.34 -12.28
C ALA A 95 -0.54 7.31 -13.82
N SER A 96 0.47 6.76 -14.52
CA SER A 96 0.45 6.61 -15.98
C SER A 96 -0.62 5.63 -16.51
N MET A 97 -1.22 4.82 -15.63
CA MET A 97 -2.32 3.93 -16.00
C MET A 97 -3.68 4.65 -16.01
N SER A 98 -3.75 5.85 -15.44
CA SER A 98 -4.97 6.67 -15.39
C SER A 98 -6.18 5.87 -14.92
N LEU A 99 -5.99 5.11 -13.83
CA LEU A 99 -7.05 4.28 -13.25
C LEU A 99 -8.18 5.16 -12.71
N THR A 100 -9.42 4.72 -12.90
CA THR A 100 -10.60 5.37 -12.31
C THR A 100 -10.63 5.18 -10.79
N GLN A 101 -11.44 5.97 -10.08
CA GLN A 101 -11.59 5.81 -8.63
C GLN A 101 -12.10 4.41 -8.24
N THR A 102 -12.98 3.84 -9.06
CA THR A 102 -13.51 2.48 -8.88
C THR A 102 -12.39 1.44 -9.00
N GLU A 103 -11.58 1.52 -10.06
CA GLU A 103 -10.46 0.60 -10.28
C GLU A 103 -9.40 0.70 -9.19
N VAL A 104 -9.10 1.91 -8.72
CA VAL A 104 -8.19 2.14 -7.59
C VAL A 104 -8.70 1.45 -6.33
N GLY A 105 -10.00 1.54 -6.06
CA GLY A 105 -10.64 0.84 -4.94
C GLY A 105 -10.56 -0.68 -5.06
N LEU A 106 -10.91 -1.22 -6.24
CA LEU A 106 -10.84 -2.66 -6.51
C LEU A 106 -9.41 -3.18 -6.42
N TYR A 107 -8.44 -2.47 -6.97
CA TYR A 107 -7.03 -2.85 -6.94
C TYR A 107 -6.45 -2.80 -5.52
N ALA A 108 -6.83 -1.81 -4.71
CA ALA A 108 -6.51 -1.76 -3.29
C ALA A 108 -7.13 -2.94 -2.52
N ALA A 109 -8.36 -3.34 -2.85
CA ALA A 109 -8.99 -4.52 -2.26
C ALA A 109 -8.26 -5.83 -2.61
N VAL A 110 -7.77 -5.97 -3.85
CA VAL A 110 -6.92 -7.11 -4.26
C VAL A 110 -5.62 -7.16 -3.46
N ALA A 111 -4.97 -6.01 -3.24
CA ALA A 111 -3.75 -5.92 -2.43
C ALA A 111 -4.01 -6.33 -0.97
N LEU A 112 -5.15 -5.90 -0.40
CA LEU A 112 -5.55 -6.26 0.95
C LEU A 112 -5.81 -7.77 1.09
N MET A 113 -6.59 -8.36 0.18
CA MET A 113 -6.99 -9.77 0.22
C MET A 113 -5.84 -10.68 -0.23
N CYS A 114 -4.82 -10.84 0.60
CA CYS A 114 -3.69 -11.73 0.33
C CYS A 114 -3.82 -13.03 1.13
N PRO A 115 -4.10 -14.18 0.48
CA PRO A 115 -4.30 -15.45 1.18
C PRO A 115 -2.99 -16.09 1.65
N ASN A 116 -1.83 -15.60 1.23
CA ASN A 116 -0.54 -16.24 1.54
C ASN A 116 0.14 -15.61 2.76
N ARG A 117 -0.62 -15.03 3.69
CA ARG A 117 -0.06 -14.47 4.91
C ARG A 117 0.00 -15.51 6.00
N ASP A 118 1.10 -15.49 6.74
CA ASP A 118 1.33 -16.39 7.86
C ASP A 118 0.30 -16.13 8.97
N GLY A 119 -0.20 -17.21 9.58
CA GLY A 119 -1.16 -17.15 10.69
C GLY A 119 -2.63 -16.94 10.28
N LEU A 120 -2.93 -16.81 8.99
CA LEU A 120 -4.32 -16.81 8.54
C LEU A 120 -4.98 -18.17 8.78
N VAL A 121 -6.29 -18.17 9.02
CA VAL A 121 -7.08 -19.41 9.16
C VAL A 121 -7.94 -19.64 7.93
N ASP A 122 -8.71 -18.63 7.49
CA ASP A 122 -9.67 -18.77 6.39
C ASP A 122 -9.09 -18.39 5.02
N HIS A 123 -7.98 -19.05 4.66
CA HIS A 123 -7.26 -18.80 3.39
C HIS A 123 -8.17 -18.92 2.16
N SER A 124 -9.11 -19.88 2.18
CA SER A 124 -10.01 -20.17 1.06
C SER A 124 -11.01 -19.05 0.83
N LYS A 125 -11.64 -18.53 1.89
CA LYS A 125 -12.56 -17.39 1.79
C LYS A 125 -11.82 -16.12 1.38
N ILE A 126 -10.62 -15.89 1.90
CA ILE A 126 -9.78 -14.75 1.51
C ILE A 126 -9.42 -14.81 0.02
N ARG A 127 -9.00 -15.98 -0.48
CA ARG A 127 -8.72 -16.19 -1.91
C ARG A 127 -9.95 -15.93 -2.77
N ARG A 128 -11.12 -16.45 -2.37
CA ARG A 128 -12.37 -16.21 -3.10
C ARG A 128 -12.69 -14.71 -3.20
N TRP A 129 -12.56 -13.97 -2.12
CA TRP A 129 -12.77 -12.51 -2.15
C TRP A 129 -11.73 -11.78 -3.01
N ARG A 130 -10.47 -12.17 -2.92
CA ARG A 130 -9.41 -11.63 -3.79
C ARG A 130 -9.75 -11.83 -5.27
N ASP A 131 -10.15 -13.03 -5.64
CA ASP A 131 -10.47 -13.39 -7.03
C ASP A 131 -11.71 -12.62 -7.51
N LEU A 132 -12.72 -12.44 -6.65
CA LEU A 132 -13.88 -11.59 -6.97
C LEU A 132 -13.46 -10.14 -7.23
N PHE A 133 -12.65 -9.52 -6.37
CA PHE A 133 -12.19 -8.15 -6.60
C PHE A 133 -11.31 -8.04 -7.86
N TRP A 134 -10.47 -9.03 -8.13
CA TRP A 134 -9.64 -9.04 -9.33
C TRP A 134 -10.49 -9.17 -10.60
N ASN A 135 -11.46 -10.08 -10.61
CA ASN A 135 -12.35 -10.25 -11.76
C ASN A 135 -13.20 -9.00 -12.00
N SER A 136 -13.75 -8.40 -10.94
CA SER A 136 -14.46 -7.11 -11.04
C SER A 136 -13.57 -5.99 -11.57
N LEU A 137 -12.28 -5.95 -11.18
CA LEU A 137 -11.32 -4.99 -11.72
C LEU A 137 -11.07 -5.22 -13.22
N MET A 138 -10.94 -6.48 -13.65
CA MET A 138 -10.73 -6.80 -15.06
C MET A 138 -11.94 -6.44 -15.92
N ASP A 139 -13.15 -6.66 -15.40
CA ASP A 139 -14.39 -6.27 -16.08
C ASP A 139 -14.53 -4.74 -16.17
N GLU A 140 -14.22 -4.02 -15.09
CA GLU A 140 -14.23 -2.55 -15.10
C GLU A 140 -13.22 -1.99 -16.12
N ILE A 141 -11.98 -2.49 -16.11
CA ILE A 141 -10.92 -2.10 -17.08
C ILE A 141 -11.34 -2.35 -18.52
N ARG A 142 -12.05 -3.46 -18.79
CA ARG A 142 -12.55 -3.75 -20.13
C ARG A 142 -13.52 -2.67 -20.63
N ASN A 143 -14.29 -2.08 -19.71
CA ASN A 143 -15.26 -1.03 -20.01
C ASN A 143 -14.61 0.36 -20.10
N THR A 144 -13.67 0.68 -19.21
CA THR A 144 -13.07 2.01 -19.08
C THR A 144 -11.83 2.21 -19.95
N HIS A 145 -11.06 1.15 -20.23
CA HIS A 145 -9.84 1.20 -21.04
C HIS A 145 -9.85 0.16 -22.20
N PRO A 146 -10.84 0.17 -23.11
CA PRO A 146 -11.02 -0.86 -24.13
C PRO A 146 -9.82 -1.03 -25.09
N ASN A 147 -8.97 -0.01 -25.21
CA ASN A 147 -7.78 -0.01 -26.07
C ASN A 147 -6.47 -0.41 -25.35
N TYR A 148 -6.47 -0.53 -24.01
CA TYR A 148 -5.27 -0.86 -23.23
C TYR A 148 -5.20 -2.34 -22.89
N ARG A 149 -4.91 -3.17 -23.89
CA ARG A 149 -4.87 -4.65 -23.75
C ARG A 149 -3.84 -5.16 -22.73
N PHE A 150 -2.76 -4.42 -22.50
CA PHE A 150 -1.67 -4.80 -21.57
C PHE A 150 -1.86 -4.27 -20.14
N LEU A 151 -2.93 -3.52 -19.86
CA LEU A 151 -3.16 -2.95 -18.53
C LEU A 151 -3.28 -4.03 -17.43
N PRO A 152 -3.97 -5.17 -17.65
CA PRO A 152 -3.99 -6.29 -16.68
C PRO A 152 -2.59 -6.82 -16.30
N GLU A 153 -1.71 -7.01 -17.29
CA GLU A 153 -0.34 -7.51 -17.07
C GLU A 153 0.51 -6.48 -16.31
N ARG A 154 0.34 -5.19 -16.63
CA ARG A 154 0.99 -4.10 -15.91
C ARG A 154 0.53 -4.03 -14.46
N LEU A 155 -0.77 -4.18 -14.18
CA LEU A 155 -1.29 -4.25 -12.82
C LEU A 155 -0.73 -5.45 -12.06
N ALA A 156 -0.66 -6.63 -12.67
CA ALA A 156 -0.04 -7.79 -12.05
C ALA A 156 1.45 -7.55 -11.72
N THR A 157 2.17 -6.90 -12.63
CA THR A 157 3.59 -6.52 -12.43
C THR A 157 3.73 -5.50 -11.31
N CYS A 158 2.87 -4.48 -11.25
CA CYS A 158 2.84 -3.52 -10.15
C CYS A 158 2.51 -4.18 -8.81
N MET A 159 1.65 -5.20 -8.77
CA MET A 159 1.34 -5.94 -7.54
C MET A 159 2.60 -6.63 -6.98
N ASN A 160 3.42 -7.22 -7.84
CA ASN A 160 4.70 -7.79 -7.42
C ASN A 160 5.65 -6.72 -6.85
N ARG A 161 5.72 -5.56 -7.50
CA ARG A 161 6.52 -4.43 -7.01
C ARG A 161 6.01 -3.88 -5.67
N LEU A 162 4.70 -3.80 -5.50
CA LEU A 162 4.05 -3.43 -4.24
C LEU A 162 4.45 -4.39 -3.11
N ASN A 163 4.47 -5.70 -3.36
CA ASN A 163 4.94 -6.70 -2.39
C ASN A 163 6.42 -6.48 -2.02
N CYS A 164 7.29 -6.25 -3.01
CA CYS A 164 8.71 -5.98 -2.76
C CYS A 164 8.93 -4.69 -1.94
N LEU A 165 8.21 -3.62 -2.25
CA LEU A 165 8.31 -2.36 -1.52
C LEU A 165 7.75 -2.48 -0.10
N ALA A 166 6.68 -3.25 0.10
CA ALA A 166 6.15 -3.51 1.43
C ALA A 166 7.19 -4.22 2.31
N ALA A 167 7.88 -5.24 1.79
CA ALA A 167 8.95 -5.92 2.50
C ALA A 167 10.13 -4.99 2.83
N GLN A 168 10.55 -4.15 1.87
CA GLN A 168 11.61 -3.15 2.09
C GLN A 168 11.20 -2.12 3.14
N HIS A 169 9.95 -1.66 3.11
CA HIS A 169 9.39 -0.73 4.10
C HIS A 169 9.49 -1.31 5.52
N ILE A 170 9.09 -2.57 5.73
CA ILE A 170 9.22 -3.21 7.04
C ILE A 170 10.68 -3.23 7.52
N SER A 171 11.63 -3.55 6.63
CA SER A 171 13.06 -3.57 6.96
C SER A 171 13.63 -2.19 7.31
N VAL A 172 13.16 -1.12 6.66
CA VAL A 172 13.59 0.25 6.95
C VAL A 172 12.92 0.76 8.23
N ALA A 173 11.64 0.48 8.41
CA ALA A 173 10.87 0.87 9.58
C ALA A 173 11.44 0.28 10.87
N SER A 174 11.87 -0.99 10.84
CA SER A 174 12.49 -1.64 12.00
C SER A 174 13.83 -1.00 12.39
N GLN A 175 14.64 -0.58 11.42
CA GLN A 175 15.89 0.15 11.66
C GLN A 175 15.63 1.52 12.27
N PHE A 176 14.66 2.27 11.71
CA PHE A 176 14.31 3.60 12.23
C PHE A 176 13.81 3.52 13.69
N GLN A 177 13.01 2.51 14.01
CA GLN A 177 12.46 2.35 15.35
C GLN A 177 13.55 2.13 16.41
N LEU A 178 14.63 1.42 16.07
CA LEU A 178 15.78 1.24 16.97
C LEU A 178 16.50 2.56 17.26
N LEU A 179 16.53 3.47 16.28
CA LEU A 179 17.26 4.74 16.37
C LEU A 179 16.42 5.86 17.01
N ALA A 180 15.09 5.84 16.84
CA ALA A 180 14.20 6.92 17.29
C ALA A 180 12.81 6.43 17.76
N PRO A 181 12.73 5.60 18.82
CA PRO A 181 11.49 4.94 19.24
C PRO A 181 10.38 5.88 19.73
N LEU A 182 10.74 7.08 20.18
CA LEU A 182 9.81 8.09 20.72
C LEU A 182 9.05 8.88 19.66
N ILE A 183 9.48 8.82 18.39
CA ILE A 183 8.90 9.62 17.29
C ILE A 183 7.82 8.85 16.51
N VAL A 184 7.69 7.54 16.73
CA VAL A 184 6.80 6.70 15.94
C VAL A 184 5.34 6.74 16.45
N PRO A 185 4.35 7.13 15.61
CA PRO A 185 2.94 7.17 16.00
C PRO A 185 2.39 5.81 16.45
N PRO A 186 1.45 5.76 17.41
CA PRO A 186 0.93 4.50 17.95
C PRO A 186 0.33 3.57 16.88
N LEU A 187 -0.48 4.11 15.96
CA LEU A 187 -1.08 3.32 14.88
C LEU A 187 -0.01 2.72 13.95
N TYR A 188 1.02 3.50 13.63
CA TYR A 188 2.12 3.00 12.79
C TYR A 188 2.87 1.86 13.49
N LYS A 189 3.11 1.98 14.80
CA LYS A 189 3.70 0.90 15.60
C LYS A 189 2.83 -0.35 15.50
N GLU A 190 1.53 -0.24 15.74
CA GLU A 190 0.61 -1.39 15.69
C GLU A 190 0.62 -2.11 14.33
N LEU A 191 0.67 -1.35 13.24
CA LEU A 191 0.58 -1.88 11.87
C LEU A 191 1.87 -2.56 11.40
N PHE A 192 3.02 -1.97 11.69
CA PHE A 192 4.29 -2.35 11.05
C PHE A 192 5.34 -2.90 12.01
N VAL A 193 5.10 -2.80 13.32
CA VAL A 193 5.99 -3.35 14.32
C VAL A 193 5.43 -4.68 14.78
N VAL A 194 6.23 -5.73 14.59
CA VAL A 194 5.98 -7.02 15.22
C VAL A 194 6.52 -6.90 16.64
N ASN A 195 5.61 -6.82 17.62
CA ASN A 195 5.99 -7.12 18.99
C ASN A 195 6.47 -8.57 18.95
N LYS A 196 7.78 -8.78 19.08
CA LYS A 196 8.25 -10.07 19.56
C LYS A 196 7.76 -10.12 21.00
N GLU A 197 6.66 -10.83 21.23
CA GLU A 197 6.34 -11.29 22.58
C GLU A 197 7.58 -12.04 23.06
N GLU A 198 8.10 -11.60 24.20
CA GLU A 198 9.23 -12.21 24.91
C GLU A 198 8.95 -13.66 25.30
#